data_AF-A0A0A2UPY4-F1
#
_entry.id   AF-A0A0A2UPY4-F1
#
_cell.length_a   1.000
_cell.length_b   1.000
_cell.length_c   1.000
_cell.angle_alpha   90.00
_cell.angle_beta   90.00
_cell.angle_gamma   90.00
#
_symmetry.space_group_name_H-M   'P 1'
#
loop_
_entity.id
_entity.type
_entity.pdbx_description
1 polymer ?
#
loop_
_entity_poly.entity_id
_entity_poly.type
_entity_poly.pdbx_seq_one_letter_code
_entity_poly.pdbx_strand_id
1 'polypeptide(L)' 'MRKEKVSYALTWFPMKDRDVIHAKRDVPYEIKLASTLALDELCYKWNKSNLESQINEAIDQGDHERLVELSEIYRPYTYE' A
#
# COMPACT_ATOMS: atom_id res chain seq x y z
N MET A 1 -62.40 -15.07 -15.79
CA MET A 1 -61.19 -15.76 -16.30
C MET A 1 -60.03 -15.38 -15.41
N ARG A 2 -59.49 -16.33 -14.64
CA ARG A 2 -58.42 -16.09 -13.66
C ARG A 2 -57.09 -16.13 -14.42
N LYS A 3 -56.38 -15.00 -14.52
CA LYS A 3 -55.06 -14.96 -15.18
C LYS A 3 -54.02 -15.63 -14.27
N GLU A 4 -53.47 -16.75 -14.70
CA GLU A 4 -52.30 -17.34 -14.07
C GLU A 4 -51.05 -16.53 -14.44
N LYS A 5 -50.28 -16.12 -13.43
CA LYS A 5 -49.00 -15.45 -13.59
C LYS A 5 -47.91 -16.45 -13.22
N VAL A 6 -47.12 -16.85 -14.22
CA VAL A 6 -45.96 -17.73 -14.00
C VAL A 6 -44.72 -16.85 -13.83
N SER A 7 -44.02 -16.99 -12.69
CA SER A 7 -42.74 -16.31 -12.45
C SER A 7 -41.62 -17.35 -12.41
N TYR A 8 -40.58 -17.13 -13.20
CA TYR A 8 -39.37 -17.94 -13.18
C TYR A 8 -38.30 -17.21 -12.35
N ALA A 9 -37.69 -17.93 -11.41
CA ALA A 9 -36.52 -17.45 -10.68
C ALA A 9 -35.34 -18.37 -11.03
N LEU A 10 -34.22 -17.77 -11.42
CA LEU A 10 -32.99 -18.50 -11.65
C LEU A 10 -32.32 -18.75 -10.28
N THR A 11 -32.46 -19.95 -9.74
CA THR A 11 -31.80 -20.34 -8.48
C THR A 11 -30.58 -21.18 -8.77
N TRP A 12 -29.46 -20.84 -8.15
CA TRP A 12 -28.25 -21.63 -8.20
C TRP A 12 -28.35 -22.81 -7.22
N PHE A 13 -28.10 -24.02 -7.71
CA PHE A 13 -28.11 -25.24 -6.91
C PHE A 13 -26.68 -25.76 -6.77
N PRO A 14 -26.03 -25.61 -5.60
CA PRO A 14 -24.77 -26.29 -5.37
C PRO A 14 -25.00 -27.80 -5.42
N MET A 15 -24.08 -28.51 -6.08
CA MET A 15 -24.10 -29.97 -6.13
C MET A 15 -24.07 -30.51 -4.69
N LYS A 16 -25.01 -31.38 -4.31
CA LYS A 16 -24.97 -32.09 -3.02
C LYS A 16 -23.58 -32.75 -2.89
N ASP A 17 -22.98 -32.61 -1.72
CA ASP A 17 -21.67 -33.16 -1.34
C ASP A 17 -20.43 -32.46 -1.94
N ARG A 18 -20.55 -31.23 -2.44
CA ARG A 18 -19.38 -30.40 -2.77
C ARG A 18 -19.34 -29.13 -1.92
N ASP A 19 -18.26 -28.98 -1.16
CA ASP A 19 -17.93 -27.71 -0.52
C ASP A 19 -17.69 -26.64 -1.60
N VAL A 20 -18.50 -25.60 -1.53
CA VAL A 20 -18.39 -24.44 -2.42
C VAL A 20 -17.26 -23.58 -1.88
N ILE A 21 -16.11 -23.59 -2.55
CA ILE A 21 -14.99 -22.72 -2.21
C ILE A 21 -15.38 -21.29 -2.61
N HIS A 22 -15.91 -20.53 -1.67
CA HIS A 22 -16.05 -19.08 -1.81
C HIS A 22 -14.65 -18.48 -1.72
N ALA A 23 -14.11 -18.01 -2.85
CA ALA A 23 -12.87 -17.24 -2.83
C ALA A 23 -13.10 -15.98 -1.96
N LYS A 24 -12.55 -15.98 -0.74
CA LYS A 24 -12.47 -14.77 0.08
C LYS A 24 -11.56 -13.79 -0.67
N ARG A 25 -12.15 -12.71 -1.18
CA ARG A 25 -11.41 -11.63 -1.87
C ARG A 25 -10.52 -10.82 -0.94
N ASP A 26 -10.67 -10.99 0.37
CA ASP A 26 -9.91 -10.24 1.36
C ASP A 26 -8.60 -10.92 1.73
N VAL A 27 -7.50 -10.24 1.43
CA VAL A 27 -6.19 -10.52 2.01
C VAL A 27 -6.31 -10.36 3.53
N PRO A 28 -5.81 -11.34 4.33
CA PRO A 28 -5.77 -11.23 5.79
C PRO A 28 -5.20 -9.88 6.23
N TYR A 29 -5.80 -9.31 7.28
CA TYR A 29 -5.40 -7.99 7.78
C TYR A 29 -3.92 -7.97 8.18
N GLU A 30 -3.43 -9.07 8.75
CA GLU A 30 -2.05 -9.26 9.18
C GLU A 30 -1.07 -9.14 8.02
N ILE A 31 -1.44 -9.68 6.85
CA ILE A 31 -0.61 -9.60 5.64
C ILE A 31 -0.62 -8.16 5.11
N LYS A 32 -1.78 -7.50 5.10
CA LYS A 32 -1.86 -6.08 4.72
C LYS A 32 -0.99 -5.21 5.64
N LEU A 33 -1.13 -5.38 6.96
CA LEU A 33 -0.37 -4.64 7.97
C LEU A 33 1.14 -4.86 7.85
N ALA A 34 1.57 -6.13 7.78
CA ALA A 34 2.98 -6.46 7.64
C ALA A 34 3.59 -5.87 6.35
N SER A 35 2.82 -5.90 5.26
CA SER A 35 3.26 -5.31 3.98
C SER A 35 3.40 -3.80 4.07
N THR A 36 2.45 -3.11 4.73
CA THR A 36 2.51 -1.66 4.94
C THR A 36 3.71 -1.28 5.78
N LEU A 37 3.93 -1.93 6.93
CA LEU A 37 5.08 -1.63 7.80
C LEU A 37 6.42 -1.87 7.10
N ALA A 38 6.53 -2.96 6.33
CA ALA A 38 7.73 -3.25 5.57
C ALA A 38 7.98 -2.19 4.49
N LEU A 39 6.93 -1.74 3.78
CA LEU A 39 7.04 -0.71 2.77
C LEU A 39 7.40 0.65 3.38
N ASP A 40 6.79 1.02 4.51
CA ASP A 40 7.07 2.26 5.21
C ASP A 40 8.54 2.34 5.63
N GLU A 41 9.07 1.26 6.20
CA GLU A 41 10.49 1.16 6.60
C GLU A 41 11.45 1.27 5.40
N LEU A 42 11.11 0.60 4.29
CA LEU A 42 11.92 0.66 3.06
C LEU A 42 11.92 2.06 2.46
N CYS A 43 10.75 2.70 2.37
CA CYS A 43 10.59 4.06 1.89
C CYS A 43 11.35 5.05 2.79
N TYR A 44 11.25 4.90 4.11
CA TYR A 44 11.98 5.72 5.07
C TYR A 44 13.49 5.65 4.85
N LYS A 45 14.05 4.44 4.79
CA LYS A 45 15.48 4.23 4.57
C LYS A 45 15.96 4.78 3.24
N TRP A 46 15.20 4.52 2.17
CA TRP A 46 15.57 5.00 0.83
C TRP A 46 15.52 6.53 0.75
N ASN A 47 14.47 7.16 1.28
CA ASN A 47 14.35 8.62 1.28
C ASN A 47 15.49 9.27 2.06
N LYS A 48 15.81 8.73 3.25
CA LYS A 48 16.92 9.22 4.09
C LYS A 48 18.25 9.15 3.34
N SER A 49 18.59 7.98 2.81
CA SER A 49 19.84 7.77 2.07
C SER A 49 19.92 8.62 0.80
N ASN A 50 18.82 8.80 0.09
CA ASN A 50 18.76 9.63 -1.10
C ASN A 50 18.91 11.13 -0.78
N LEU A 51 18.38 11.59 0.34
CA LEU A 51 18.60 12.96 0.82
C LEU A 51 20.05 13.18 1.25
N GLU A 52 20.64 12.24 1.99
CA GLU A 52 22.05 12.29 2.39
C GLU A 52 22.97 12.36 1.16
N SER A 53 22.69 11.57 0.11
CA SER A 53 23.44 11.62 -1.15
C SER A 53 23.37 13.00 -1.80
N GLN A 54 22.18 13.59 -1.89
CA GLN A 54 22.00 14.92 -2.47
C GLN A 54 22.65 16.03 -1.64
N ILE A 55 22.65 15.91 -0.32
CA ILE A 55 23.36 16.84 0.57
C ILE A 55 24.86 16.76 0.31
N ASN A 56 25.42 15.55 0.24
CA ASN A 56 26.85 15.36 -0.06
C ASN A 56 27.22 15.93 -1.44
N GLU A 57 26.39 15.70 -2.46
CA GLU A 57 26.59 16.29 -3.79
C GLU A 57 26.55 17.83 -3.76
N ALA A 58 25.63 18.43 -3.00
CA ALA A 58 25.56 19.88 -2.84
C ALA A 58 26.80 20.43 -2.13
N ILE A 59 27.34 19.71 -1.13
CA ILE A 59 28.61 20.05 -0.46
C ILE A 59 29.76 20.01 -1.46
N ASP A 60 29.87 18.93 -2.24
CA ASP A 60 30.94 18.75 -3.23
C ASP A 60 30.91 19.82 -4.33
N GLN A 61 29.71 20.30 -4.69
CA GLN A 61 29.52 21.36 -5.69
C GLN A 61 29.63 22.77 -5.11
N GLY A 62 29.69 22.93 -3.77
CA GLY A 62 29.68 24.23 -3.11
C GLY A 62 28.36 24.99 -3.23
N ASP A 63 27.25 24.29 -3.48
CA ASP A 63 25.91 24.87 -3.63
C ASP A 63 25.25 25.05 -2.25
N HIS A 64 25.44 26.26 -1.70
CA HIS A 64 24.93 26.61 -0.38
C HIS A 64 23.41 26.74 -0.31
N GLU A 65 22.75 27.20 -1.38
CA GLU A 65 21.28 27.34 -1.38
C GLU A 65 20.63 25.96 -1.32
N ARG A 66 21.09 25.05 -2.18
CA ARG A 66 20.57 23.69 -2.25
C ARG A 66 20.85 22.90 -0.98
N LEU A 67 22.00 23.13 -0.33
CA LEU A 67 22.32 22.53 0.95
C LEU A 67 21.33 22.95 2.05
N VAL A 68 21.00 24.24 2.14
CA VAL A 68 20.06 24.74 3.16
C VAL A 68 18.68 24.14 2.95
N GLU A 69 18.18 24.12 1.71
CA GLU A 69 16.88 23.50 1.39
C GLU A 69 16.84 22.02 1.77
N LEU A 70 17.87 21.25 1.38
CA LEU A 70 17.94 19.83 1.68
C LEU A 70 18.09 19.56 3.18
N SER A 71 18.75 20.44 3.93
CA SER A 71 18.90 20.31 5.38
C SER A 71 17.58 20.46 6.14
N GLU A 72 16.70 21.36 5.70
CA GLU A 72 15.35 21.52 6.27
C GLU A 72 14.48 20.28 5.99
N ILE A 73 14.59 19.71 4.79
CA ILE A 73 13.89 18.48 4.41
C ILE A 73 14.42 17.26 5.17
N TYR A 74 15.72 17.25 5.50
CA TYR A 74 16.35 16.16 6.24
C TYR A 74 16.06 16.20 7.75
N ARG A 75 15.73 17.38 8.31
CA ARG A 75 15.50 17.58 9.75
C ARG A 75 14.51 16.61 10.41
N PRO A 76 13.41 16.16 9.80
CA PRO A 76 12.53 15.16 10.42
C PRO A 76 13.22 13.80 10.66
N TYR A 77 14.23 13.44 9.87
CA TYR A 77 14.98 12.18 9.98
C TYR A 77 16.01 12.17 11.13
N THR A 78 16.17 13.27 11.86
CA THR A 78 17.11 13.39 13.00
C THR A 78 16.45 13.21 14.37
N TYR A 79 15.12 13.03 14.43
CA TYR A 79 14.37 12.89 15.69
C TYR A 79 14.23 11.43 16.18
N GLU A 80 15.06 10.51 15.66
CA GLU A 80 15.23 9.14 16.20
C GLU A 80 16.21 9.13 17.38
#